data_AF-A0A553K1R4-F1
#
_entry.id   AF-A0A553K1R4-F1
#
_cell.length_a   1.000
_cell.length_b   1.000
_cell.length_c   1.000
_cell.angle_alpha   90.00
_cell.angle_beta   90.00
_cell.angle_gamma   90.00
#
_symmetry.space_group_name_H-M   'P 1'
#
loop_
_entity.id
_entity.type
_entity.pdbx_description
1 polymer ?
#
loop_
_entity_poly.entity_id
_entity_poly.type
_entity_poly.pdbx_seq_one_letter_code
_entity_poly.pdbx_strand_id
1 'polypeptide(L)' 'MTGPLVDRLLEECVHLRPLDDPELDALRRALLVEDVLGVRLTDEQIAHHVLTDPAALRRLSATRHPRV' A
#
# COMPACT_ATOMS: atom_id res chain seq x y z
N MET A 1 -4.56 -8.08 14.53
CA MET A 1 -4.53 -9.10 13.44
C MET A 1 -4.12 -8.51 12.08
N THR A 2 -3.33 -7.43 12.03
CA THR A 2 -2.94 -6.74 10.79
C THR A 2 -1.60 -7.19 10.20
N GLY A 3 -0.73 -7.84 10.97
CA GLY A 3 0.56 -8.36 10.52
C GLY A 3 0.48 -9.29 9.29
N PRO A 4 -0.37 -10.32 9.28
CA PRO A 4 -0.43 -11.28 8.17
C PRO A 4 -0.85 -10.68 6.82
N LEU A 5 -1.67 -9.62 6.85
CA LEU A 5 -2.12 -8.94 5.63
C LEU A 5 -1.02 -8.05 5.04
N VAL A 6 -0.23 -7.41 5.90
CA VAL A 6 0.91 -6.60 5.45
C VAL A 6 2.02 -7.48 4.88
N ASP A 7 2.27 -8.65 5.48
CA ASP A 7 3.27 -9.58 4.96
C ASP A 7 2.85 -10.12 3.57
N ARG A 8 1.57 -10.47 3.39
CA ARG A 8 1.02 -10.83 2.07
C ARG A 8 1.14 -9.69 1.05
N LEU A 9 0.82 -8.46 1.45
CA LEU A 9 0.95 -7.29 0.58
C LEU A 9 2.41 -7.09 0.12
N LEU A 10 3.37 -7.30 1.02
CA LEU A 10 4.80 -7.21 0.70
C LEU A 10 5.23 -8.31 -0.28
N GLU A 11 4.74 -9.54 -0.10
CA GLU A 11 4.97 -10.65 -1.04
C GLU A 11 4.41 -10.33 -2.43
N GLU A 12 3.17 -9.81 -2.52
CA GLU A 12 2.57 -9.43 -3.80
C GLU A 12 3.31 -8.26 -4.47
N CYS A 13 3.80 -7.29 -3.68
CA CYS A 13 4.60 -6.17 -4.18
C CYS A 13 5.95 -6.59 -4.80
N VAL A 14 6.56 -7.69 -4.35
CA VAL A 14 7.79 -8.22 -4.96
C VAL A 14 7.56 -8.72 -6.40
N HIS A 15 6.33 -9.17 -6.69
CA HIS A 15 5.96 -9.66 -8.02
C HIS A 15 5.50 -8.55 -8.98
N LEU A 16 5.24 -7.35 -8.48
CA LEU A 16 4.89 -6.20 -9.31
C LEU A 16 6.13 -5.66 -10.01
N ARG A 17 6.20 -5.83 -11.33
CA ARG A 17 7.20 -5.13 -12.17
C ARG A 17 6.97 -3.62 -12.06
N PRO A 18 8.00 -2.82 -11.72
CA PRO A 18 7.87 -1.37 -11.68
C PRO A 18 7.45 -0.85 -13.06
N LEU A 19 6.61 0.18 -13.09
CA LEU A 19 6.30 0.92 -14.31
C LEU A 19 7.32 2.04 -14.52
N ASP A 20 7.52 2.45 -15.78
CA ASP A 20 8.42 3.55 -16.12
C ASP A 20 7.91 4.91 -15.59
N ASP A 21 6.59 5.01 -15.41
CA ASP A 21 5.94 6.17 -14.80
C ASP A 21 5.80 5.97 -13.28
N PRO A 22 6.52 6.76 -12.46
CA PRO A 22 6.52 6.61 -11.01
C PRO A 22 5.19 7.01 -10.36
N GLU A 23 4.42 7.92 -10.95
CA GLU A 23 3.11 8.32 -10.43
C GLU A 23 2.09 7.21 -10.69
N LEU A 24 2.12 6.64 -11.88
CA LEU A 24 1.27 5.51 -12.23
C LEU A 24 1.59 4.25 -11.40
N ASP A 25 2.88 3.99 -11.14
CA ASP A 25 3.30 2.88 -10.29
C ASP A 25 2.85 3.07 -8.83
N ALA A 26 2.95 4.31 -8.31
CA ALA A 26 2.46 4.66 -7.00
C ALA A 26 0.93 4.46 -6.90
N LEU A 27 0.16 4.93 -7.88
CA LEU A 27 -1.28 4.76 -7.91
C LEU A 27 -1.68 3.28 -7.98
N ARG A 28 -1.00 2.49 -8.82
CA ARG A 28 -1.24 1.04 -8.92
C ARG A 28 -0.98 0.34 -7.59
N ARG A 29 0.10 0.69 -6.90
CA ARG A 29 0.41 0.17 -5.56
C ARG A 29 -0.62 0.62 -4.53
N ALA A 30 -1.08 1.86 -4.57
CA ALA A 30 -2.11 2.38 -3.68
C ALA A 30 -3.39 1.55 -3.77
N LEU A 31 -3.85 1.23 -4.99
CA LEU A 31 -5.03 0.37 -5.21
C LEU A 31 -4.87 -1.00 -4.56
N LEU A 32 -3.69 -1.63 -4.69
CA LEU A 32 -3.42 -2.92 -4.05
C LEU A 32 -3.44 -2.81 -2.52
N VAL A 33 -2.83 -1.76 -1.96
CA VAL A 33 -2.80 -1.51 -0.52
C VAL A 33 -4.22 -1.29 0.03
N GLU A 34 -5.03 -0.48 -0.64
CA GLU A 34 -6.43 -0.25 -0.26
C GLU A 34 -7.26 -1.53 -0.29
N ASP A 35 -7.06 -2.39 -1.30
CA ASP A 35 -7.81 -3.64 -1.46
C ASP A 35 -7.42 -4.69 -0.41
N VAL A 36 -6.11 -4.88 -0.19
CA VAL A 36 -5.59 -5.89 0.75
C VAL A 36 -5.80 -5.47 2.21
N LEU A 37 -5.60 -4.19 2.54
CA LEU A 37 -5.72 -3.70 3.91
C LEU A 37 -7.14 -3.21 4.25
N GLY A 38 -8.00 -3.02 3.25
CA GLY A 38 -9.36 -2.51 3.44
C GLY A 38 -9.40 -1.06 3.94
N VAL A 39 -8.38 -0.28 3.60
CA VAL A 39 -8.24 1.13 4.00
C VAL A 39 -8.48 2.06 2.82
N ARG A 40 -8.65 3.36 3.09
CA ARG A 40 -8.55 4.42 2.08
C ARG A 40 -7.30 5.23 2.32
N LEU A 41 -6.52 5.44 1.27
CA LEU A 41 -5.32 6.27 1.31
C LEU A 41 -5.67 7.71 0.93
N THR A 42 -5.08 8.68 1.60
CA THR A 42 -5.11 10.09 1.15
C THR A 42 -4.05 10.31 0.06
N ASP A 43 -4.17 11.41 -0.68
CA ASP A 43 -3.20 11.74 -1.74
C ASP A 43 -1.76 11.83 -1.19
N GLU A 44 -1.57 12.33 0.03
CA GLU A 44 -0.26 12.36 0.69
C GLU A 44 0.28 10.96 1.03
N GLN A 45 -0.60 9.98 1.23
CA GLN A 45 -0.25 8.58 1.50
C GLN A 45 0.00 7.77 0.22
N ILE A 46 -0.46 8.25 -0.94
CA ILE A 46 -0.22 7.67 -2.28
C ILE A 46 1.18 8.04 -2.81
N ALA A 47 2.10 8.48 -1.95
CA ALA A 47 3.47 8.73 -2.38
C ALA A 47 4.26 7.41 -2.56
N HIS A 48 4.98 7.26 -3.67
CA HIS A 48 5.75 6.06 -4.01
C HIS A 48 6.66 5.59 -2.85
N HIS A 49 7.33 6.51 -2.15
CA HIS A 49 8.23 6.19 -1.05
C HIS A 49 7.50 5.61 0.19
N VAL A 50 6.22 5.96 0.38
CA VAL A 50 5.37 5.40 1.44
C VAL A 50 4.93 3.98 1.06
N LEU A 51 4.58 3.78 -0.21
CA LEU A 51 4.04 2.50 -0.70
C LEU A 51 5.12 1.43 -0.95
N THR A 52 6.39 1.83 -0.94
CA THR A 52 7.55 0.92 -1.06
C THR A 52 8.27 0.66 0.25
N ASP A 53 7.94 1.41 1.32
CA ASP A 53 8.52 1.20 2.65
C ASP A 53 7.66 0.23 3.48
N PRO A 54 8.17 -0.97 3.82
CA PRO A 54 7.46 -1.91 4.68
C PRO A 54 7.05 -1.33 6.03
N ALA A 55 7.86 -0.44 6.62
CA ALA A 55 7.55 0.18 7.89
C ALA A 55 6.41 1.20 7.76
N ALA A 56 6.30 1.90 6.64
CA ALA A 56 5.18 2.77 6.33
C ALA A 56 3.88 1.97 6.11
N LEU A 57 3.93 0.88 5.35
CA LEU A 57 2.77 -0.02 5.15
C LEU A 57 2.24 -0.60 6.46
N ARG A 58 3.14 -1.00 7.38
CA ARG A 58 2.75 -1.44 8.73
C ARG A 58 2.05 -0.33 9.52
N ARG A 59 2.54 0.91 9.44
CA ARG A 59 1.91 2.07 10.08
C ARG A 59 0.52 2.35 9.50
N LEU A 60 0.36 2.32 8.17
CA LEU A 60 -0.93 2.48 7.49
C LEU A 60 -1.95 1.44 7.95
N SER A 61 -1.53 0.19 8.16
CA SER A 61 -2.42 -0.87 8.67
C SER A 61 -2.94 -0.61 10.09
N ALA A 62 -2.22 0.18 10.90
CA ALA A 62 -2.63 0.56 12.25
C ALA A 62 -3.60 1.75 12.25
N THR A 63 -3.46 2.67 11.29
CA THR A 63 -4.39 3.78 11.02
C THR A 63 -5.53 3.31 10.10
N ARG A 64 -6.40 2.44 10.61
CA ARG A 64 -7.61 2.03 9.86
C ARG A 64 -8.58 3.21 9.75
N HIS A 65 -8.76 3.74 8.54
CA HIS A 65 -9.96 4.48 8.17
C HIS A 65 -10.99 3.50 7.58
N PRO A 66 -12.13 3.26 8.24
CA PRO A 66 -13.14 2.34 7.72
C PRO A 66 -13.67 2.85 6.38
N ARG A 67 -13.78 1.93 5.40
CA ARG A 67 -14.61 2.15 4.19
C ARG A 67 -16.05 2.38 4.66
N VAL A 68 -16.55 3.59 4.44
CA VAL A 68 -17.97 3.96 4.64
C VAL A 68 -18.84 3.30 3.59
#